data_AF-A0A1S3VPP3-F1
#
_entry.id   AF-A0A1S3VPP3-F1
#
_cell.length_a   1.000
_cell.length_b   1.000
_cell.length_c   1.000
_cell.angle_alpha   90.00
_cell.angle_beta   90.00
_cell.angle_gamma   90.00
#
_symmetry.space_group_name_H-M   'P 1'
#
loop_
_entity.id
_entity.type
_entity.pdbx_description
1 polymer ?
#
loop_
_entity_poly.entity_id
_entity_poly.type
_entity_poly.pdbx_seq_one_letter_code
_entity_poly.pdbx_strand_id
1 'polypeptide(L)'
;MAMDNVYGSSPPFQTAPFGHPRHFYLAVDRLHFKMQTVVELVDLVARRPSLPIVVCCSTRDDLDSLCSSLSTLPFVSSSALYSDLAEDERASLLEKFRQVTARWNQSNHGGAPDEDDIRKDEISHMIIVTDACLPLLSSGELPLNAHLLINYELPAKKETYARRLAACLTADGIVINMVVGGEVVTLKSIEESSNIVMQEMPMQILDIL
;
A
#
# COMPACT_ATOMS: atom_id res chain seq x y z
N MET A 1 43.22 26.99 7.70
CA MET A 1 41.86 27.56 7.73
C MET A 1 41.29 27.29 6.34
N ALA A 2 40.61 26.16 6.12
CA ALA A 2 39.20 25.92 6.47
C ALA A 2 38.29 27.01 5.87
N MET A 3 37.51 26.66 4.85
CA MET A 3 36.04 26.53 4.96
C MET A 3 35.49 25.83 3.71
N ASP A 4 34.91 24.66 3.97
CA ASP A 4 33.95 23.93 3.14
C ASP A 4 32.80 24.83 2.67
N ASN A 5 32.33 24.62 1.44
CA ASN A 5 30.97 24.97 1.07
C ASN A 5 30.39 23.89 0.14
N VAL A 6 29.92 22.82 0.77
CA VAL A 6 29.09 21.78 0.15
C VAL A 6 27.66 22.33 0.11
N TYR A 7 27.26 22.90 -1.02
CA TYR A 7 25.84 23.00 -1.34
C TYR A 7 25.37 21.64 -1.84
N GLY A 8 24.61 20.96 -0.99
CA GLY A 8 23.95 19.70 -1.31
C GLY A 8 22.98 19.88 -2.47
N SER A 9 23.40 19.43 -3.65
CA SER A 9 22.49 19.11 -4.74
C SER A 9 21.73 17.85 -4.36
N SER A 10 20.43 18.00 -4.07
CA SER A 10 19.49 16.89 -3.96
C SER A 10 19.65 15.97 -5.18
N PRO A 11 19.75 14.64 -5.01
CA PRO A 11 19.87 13.77 -6.16
C PRO A 11 18.61 13.90 -7.03
N PRO A 12 18.74 13.95 -8.36
CA PRO A 12 17.59 13.92 -9.24
C PRO A 12 16.82 12.63 -8.99
N PHE A 13 15.49 12.72 -8.95
CA PHE A 13 14.59 11.57 -8.86
C PHE A 13 15.07 10.47 -9.81
N GLN A 14 15.69 9.43 -9.23
CA GLN A 14 16.07 8.25 -9.98
C GLN A 14 14.76 7.57 -10.34
N THR A 15 14.30 7.80 -11.57
CA THR A 15 13.24 6.99 -12.17
C THR A 15 13.72 5.55 -12.13
N ALA A 16 13.11 4.76 -11.24
CA ALA A 16 13.33 3.33 -11.20
C ALA A 16 13.14 2.77 -12.62
N PRO A 17 13.99 1.83 -13.08
CA PRO A 17 13.79 1.19 -14.37
C PRO A 17 12.36 0.65 -14.44
N PHE A 18 11.68 0.90 -15.56
CA PHE A 18 10.31 0.48 -15.82
C PHE A 18 10.11 -0.99 -15.39
N GLY A 19 9.17 -1.23 -14.46
CA GLY A 19 8.80 -2.57 -13.98
C GLY A 19 9.21 -2.92 -12.55
N HIS A 20 9.75 -1.98 -11.77
CA HIS A 20 9.95 -2.17 -10.33
C HIS A 20 9.03 -1.27 -9.50
N PRO A 21 8.48 -1.78 -8.39
CA PRO A 21 7.62 -0.97 -7.54
C PRO A 21 8.39 0.20 -6.94
N ARG A 22 7.69 1.32 -6.74
CA ARG A 22 8.27 2.51 -6.11
C ARG A 22 8.08 2.41 -4.61
N HIS A 23 9.18 2.47 -3.87
CA HIS A 23 9.16 2.32 -2.42
C HIS A 23 9.27 3.67 -1.74
N PHE A 24 8.33 3.96 -0.85
CA PHE A 24 8.33 5.14 0.00
C PHE A 24 8.25 4.78 1.47
N TYR A 25 8.70 5.70 2.32
CA TYR A 25 8.40 5.69 3.73
C TYR A 25 7.73 7.01 4.14
N LEU A 26 6.82 6.91 5.09
CA LEU A 26 6.17 8.03 5.76
C LEU A 26 6.61 8.02 7.21
N ALA A 27 7.43 9.01 7.58
CA ALA A 27 7.91 9.16 8.95
C ALA A 27 6.77 9.63 9.87
N VAL A 28 6.57 8.92 10.96
CA VAL A 28 5.59 9.25 12.00
C VAL A 28 6.36 9.50 13.29
N ASP A 29 6.18 10.66 13.93
CA ASP A 29 6.92 11.02 15.14
C ASP A 29 6.73 9.97 16.25
N ARG A 30 5.48 9.62 16.54
CA ARG A 30 5.11 8.70 17.63
C ARG A 30 4.03 7.72 17.21
N LEU A 31 4.07 6.54 17.82
CA LEU A 31 3.11 5.45 17.55
C LEU A 31 1.64 5.88 17.67
N HIS A 32 1.30 6.74 18.64
CA HIS A 32 -0.09 7.19 18.82
C HIS A 32 -0.62 8.05 17.67
N PHE A 33 0.25 8.70 16.89
CA PHE A 33 -0.16 9.45 15.71
C PHE A 33 -0.37 8.54 14.49
N LYS A 34 0.14 7.31 14.52
CA LYS A 34 0.13 6.39 13.36
C LYS A 34 -1.28 6.14 12.83
N MET A 35 -2.25 5.92 13.73
CA MET A 35 -3.64 5.72 13.34
C MET A 35 -4.24 6.96 12.65
N GLN A 36 -4.00 8.15 13.18
CA GLN A 36 -4.49 9.39 12.56
C GLN A 36 -3.83 9.59 11.19
N THR A 37 -2.52 9.42 11.10
CA THR A 37 -1.77 9.60 9.85
C THR A 37 -2.21 8.63 8.75
N VAL A 38 -2.50 7.35 9.08
CA VAL A 38 -2.98 6.40 8.06
C VAL A 38 -4.39 6.76 7.57
N VAL A 39 -5.27 7.23 8.45
CA VAL A 39 -6.61 7.69 8.07
C VAL A 39 -6.52 8.89 7.13
N GLU A 40 -5.68 9.88 7.45
CA GLU A 40 -5.47 11.05 6.58
C GLU A 40 -4.84 10.67 5.24
N LEU A 41 -3.87 9.75 5.24
CA LEU A 41 -3.25 9.22 4.03
C LEU A 41 -4.28 8.51 3.15
N VAL A 42 -5.08 7.60 3.73
CA VAL A 42 -6.09 6.84 2.99
C VAL A 42 -7.17 7.78 2.46
N ASP A 43 -7.65 8.74 3.25
CA ASP A 43 -8.60 9.76 2.78
C ASP A 43 -8.05 10.56 1.59
N LEU A 44 -6.76 10.91 1.65
CA LEU A 44 -6.09 11.62 0.55
C LEU A 44 -6.03 10.77 -0.72
N VAL A 45 -5.51 9.55 -0.65
CA VAL A 45 -5.30 8.70 -1.85
C VAL A 45 -6.62 8.14 -2.39
N ALA A 46 -7.62 7.89 -1.54
CA ALA A 46 -8.92 7.39 -1.94
C ALA A 46 -9.74 8.39 -2.77
N ARG A 47 -9.31 9.66 -2.85
CA ARG A 47 -9.86 10.64 -3.81
C ARG A 47 -9.55 10.28 -5.27
N ARG A 48 -8.58 9.39 -5.53
CA ARG A 48 -8.42 8.80 -6.86
C ARG A 48 -9.49 7.72 -7.04
N PRO A 49 -10.39 7.85 -8.03
CA PRO A 49 -11.49 6.92 -8.18
C PRO A 49 -10.97 5.53 -8.55
N SER A 50 -11.62 4.49 -8.04
CA SER A 50 -11.33 3.09 -8.36
C SER A 50 -9.91 2.59 -8.00
N LEU A 51 -9.14 3.32 -7.18
CA LEU A 51 -7.79 2.92 -6.77
C LEU A 51 -7.85 1.65 -5.91
N PRO A 52 -7.14 0.57 -6.28
CA PRO A 52 -7.06 -0.63 -5.45
C PRO A 52 -5.94 -0.50 -4.42
N ILE A 53 -6.33 -0.52 -3.14
CA ILE A 53 -5.45 -0.30 -1.98
C ILE A 53 -5.39 -1.57 -1.11
N VAL A 54 -4.21 -1.93 -0.63
CA VAL A 54 -4.04 -2.95 0.41
C VAL A 54 -3.33 -2.33 1.60
N VAL A 55 -3.85 -2.54 2.81
CA VAL A 55 -3.23 -2.14 4.06
C VAL A 55 -2.82 -3.40 4.83
N CYS A 56 -1.52 -3.57 5.05
CA CYS A 56 -0.98 -4.69 5.80
C CYS A 56 -0.65 -4.30 7.24
N CYS A 57 -1.12 -5.11 8.18
CA CYS A 57 -0.84 -5.03 9.61
C CYS A 57 -0.38 -6.39 10.15
N SER A 58 0.19 -6.42 11.35
CA SER A 58 0.74 -7.63 11.94
C SER A 58 -0.17 -8.26 12.99
N THR A 59 -1.02 -7.48 13.65
CA THR A 59 -1.94 -7.98 14.70
C THR A 59 -3.42 -7.88 14.30
N ARG A 60 -4.26 -8.70 14.96
CA ARG A 60 -5.71 -8.63 14.79
C ARG A 60 -6.31 -7.35 15.38
N ASP A 61 -5.79 -6.90 16.52
CA ASP A 61 -6.25 -5.68 17.19
C ASP A 61 -6.01 -4.44 16.32
N ASP A 62 -4.85 -4.38 15.63
CA ASP A 62 -4.58 -3.31 14.66
C ASP A 62 -5.52 -3.39 13.46
N LEU A 63 -5.80 -4.58 12.95
CA LEU A 63 -6.77 -4.77 11.86
C LEU A 63 -8.15 -4.24 12.26
N ASP A 64 -8.68 -4.63 13.43
CA ASP A 64 -9.99 -4.18 13.90
C ASP A 64 -10.03 -2.65 14.13
N SER A 65 -8.93 -2.09 14.63
CA SER A 65 -8.78 -0.64 14.84
C SER A 65 -8.74 0.13 13.52
N LEU A 66 -8.03 -0.40 12.52
CA LEU A 66 -7.96 0.14 11.16
C LEU A 66 -9.33 0.06 10.48
N CYS A 67 -10.01 -1.09 10.55
CA CYS A 67 -11.36 -1.25 10.01
C CYS A 67 -12.33 -0.23 10.62
N SER A 68 -12.30 -0.07 11.94
CA SER A 68 -13.16 0.88 12.64
C SER A 68 -12.90 2.31 12.18
N SER A 69 -11.62 2.73 12.14
CA SER A 69 -11.25 4.11 11.82
C SER A 69 -11.48 4.45 10.34
N LEU A 70 -11.11 3.53 9.43
CA LEU A 70 -11.19 3.75 7.98
C LEU A 70 -12.61 3.57 7.43
N SER A 71 -13.50 2.88 8.14
CA SER A 71 -14.92 2.76 7.74
C SER A 71 -15.67 4.09 7.70
N THR A 72 -15.13 5.13 8.35
CA THR A 72 -15.72 6.47 8.41
C THR A 72 -15.48 7.29 7.13
N LEU A 73 -14.60 6.83 6.25
CA LEU A 73 -14.18 7.55 5.07
C LEU A 73 -15.20 7.37 3.91
N PRO A 74 -15.65 8.47 3.27
CA PRO A 74 -16.74 8.42 2.29
C PRO A 74 -16.35 7.87 0.91
N PHE A 75 -15.06 7.89 0.57
CA PHE A 75 -14.56 7.54 -0.77
C PHE A 75 -13.89 6.16 -0.86
N VAL A 76 -14.01 5.33 0.19
CA VAL A 76 -13.37 4.02 0.24
C VAL A 76 -14.32 2.95 0.75
N SER A 77 -14.35 1.81 0.05
CA SER A 77 -14.97 0.58 0.54
C SER A 77 -13.89 -0.32 1.14
N SER A 78 -13.90 -0.48 2.47
CA SER A 78 -12.97 -1.36 3.18
C SER A 78 -13.51 -2.78 3.33
N SER A 79 -12.68 -3.79 3.04
CA SER A 79 -12.91 -5.20 3.41
C SER A 79 -11.74 -5.70 4.24
N ALA A 80 -11.94 -6.72 5.08
CA ALA A 80 -10.90 -7.24 5.97
C ALA A 80 -10.61 -8.72 5.71
N LEU A 81 -9.33 -9.10 5.72
CA LEU A 81 -8.87 -10.48 5.61
C LEU A 81 -8.19 -10.92 6.89
N TYR A 82 -8.76 -11.95 7.51
CA TYR A 82 -8.36 -12.49 8.81
C TYR A 82 -8.60 -13.99 8.89
N SER A 83 -7.99 -14.64 9.89
CA SER A 83 -7.87 -16.11 9.96
C SER A 83 -9.20 -16.84 10.06
N ASP A 84 -10.19 -16.20 10.70
CA ASP A 84 -11.46 -16.83 11.05
C ASP A 84 -12.54 -16.60 9.98
N LEU A 85 -12.19 -15.96 8.86
CA LEU A 85 -13.09 -15.74 7.73
C LEU A 85 -13.35 -17.07 7.01
N ALA A 86 -14.61 -17.35 6.67
CA ALA A 86 -14.97 -18.57 5.96
C ALA A 86 -14.27 -18.63 4.58
N GLU A 87 -13.92 -19.84 4.13
CA GLU A 87 -13.14 -20.00 2.89
C GLU A 87 -13.87 -19.44 1.65
N ASP A 88 -15.19 -19.59 1.60
CA ASP A 88 -16.03 -19.06 0.54
C ASP A 88 -16.12 -17.53 0.57
N GLU A 89 -16.28 -16.95 1.77
CA GLU A 89 -16.27 -15.49 1.96
C GLU A 89 -14.90 -14.89 1.58
N ARG A 90 -13.82 -15.54 2.01
CA ARG A 90 -12.45 -15.18 1.63
C ARG A 90 -12.27 -15.23 0.12
N ALA A 91 -12.68 -16.32 -0.52
CA ALA A 91 -12.55 -16.47 -1.97
C ALA A 91 -13.36 -15.39 -2.72
N SER A 92 -14.57 -15.09 -2.26
CA SER A 92 -15.42 -14.05 -2.84
C SER A 92 -14.80 -12.66 -2.72
N LEU A 93 -14.23 -12.33 -1.56
CA LEU A 93 -13.55 -11.06 -1.32
C LEU A 93 -12.31 -10.90 -2.22
N LEU A 94 -11.46 -11.92 -2.28
CA LEU A 94 -10.26 -11.92 -3.14
C LEU A 94 -10.64 -11.75 -4.61
N GLU A 95 -11.66 -12.48 -5.08
CA GLU A 95 -12.12 -12.41 -6.45
C GLU A 95 -12.71 -11.03 -6.80
N LYS A 96 -13.56 -10.48 -5.93
CA LYS A 96 -14.09 -9.13 -6.08
C LYS A 96 -12.96 -8.09 -6.18
N PHE A 97 -11.94 -8.20 -5.34
CA PHE A 97 -10.82 -7.27 -5.37
C PHE A 97 -9.98 -7.39 -6.65
N ARG A 98 -9.76 -8.61 -7.14
CA ARG A 98 -9.08 -8.83 -8.43
C ARG A 98 -9.84 -8.25 -9.62
N GLN A 99 -11.17 -8.24 -9.57
CA GLN A 99 -11.98 -7.56 -10.57
C GLN A 99 -11.74 -6.04 -10.54
N VAL A 100 -11.61 -5.44 -9.35
CA VAL A 100 -11.26 -4.02 -9.22
C VAL A 100 -9.87 -3.74 -9.80
N THR A 101 -8.87 -4.58 -9.48
CA THR A 101 -7.51 -4.37 -10.01
C THR A 101 -7.44 -4.55 -11.52
N ALA A 102 -8.22 -5.49 -12.09
CA ALA A 102 -8.34 -5.64 -13.53
C ALA A 102 -8.96 -4.41 -14.22
N ARG A 103 -10.00 -3.82 -13.63
CA ARG A 103 -10.64 -2.59 -14.14
C ARG A 103 -9.68 -1.39 -14.10
N TRP A 104 -8.95 -1.23 -13.00
CA TRP A 104 -7.93 -0.17 -12.85
C TRP A 104 -6.89 -0.22 -13.98
N ASN A 105 -6.36 -1.41 -14.25
CA ASN A 105 -5.37 -1.61 -15.31
C ASN A 105 -5.92 -1.29 -16.71
N GLN A 106 -7.21 -1.56 -16.97
CA GLN A 106 -7.85 -1.24 -18.25
C GLN A 106 -8.10 0.27 -18.41
N SER A 107 -8.51 0.95 -17.33
CA SER A 107 -8.79 2.40 -17.34
C SER A 107 -7.53 3.23 -17.59
N ASN A 108 -6.37 2.83 -17.04
CA ASN A 108 -5.10 3.52 -17.30
C ASN A 108 -4.61 3.37 -18.74
N HIS A 109 -5.19 2.47 -19.54
CA HIS A 109 -4.81 2.21 -20.94
C HIS A 109 -5.78 2.77 -22.00
N GLY A 110 -6.68 3.70 -21.64
CA GLY A 110 -7.39 4.53 -22.61
C GLY A 110 -8.54 3.84 -23.35
N GLY A 111 -9.29 2.96 -22.69
CA GLY A 111 -10.59 2.50 -23.17
C GLY A 111 -11.68 3.54 -22.90
N ALA A 112 -12.51 3.84 -23.91
CA ALA A 112 -13.64 4.76 -23.78
C ALA A 112 -14.60 4.30 -22.66
N PRO A 113 -15.09 5.19 -21.77
CA PRO A 113 -16.06 4.83 -20.76
C PRO A 113 -17.41 4.53 -21.45
N ASP A 114 -17.98 3.37 -21.13
CA ASP A 114 -19.37 3.03 -21.49
C ASP A 114 -20.32 3.92 -20.67
N GLU A 115 -21.28 4.59 -21.30
CA GLU A 115 -22.09 5.67 -20.70
C GLU A 115 -23.10 5.19 -19.63
N ASP A 116 -23.19 3.87 -19.37
CA ASP A 116 -24.14 3.27 -18.42
C ASP A 116 -23.59 3.04 -16.98
N ASP A 117 -22.27 3.21 -16.72
CA ASP A 117 -21.63 2.83 -15.43
C ASP A 117 -21.42 4.00 -14.44
N ILE A 118 -21.99 5.17 -14.72
CA ILE A 118 -21.60 6.48 -14.14
C ILE A 118 -22.03 6.70 -12.66
N ARG A 119 -22.55 5.71 -11.92
CA ARG A 119 -23.07 5.98 -10.55
C ARG A 119 -22.66 5.06 -9.41
N LYS A 120 -21.81 4.04 -9.61
CA LYS A 120 -21.42 3.15 -8.51
C LYS A 120 -19.93 2.79 -8.40
N ASP A 121 -19.11 3.10 -9.42
CA ASP A 121 -17.75 2.56 -9.55
C ASP A 121 -16.61 3.56 -9.26
N GLU A 122 -16.90 4.74 -8.72
CA GLU A 122 -15.87 5.75 -8.40
C GLU A 122 -15.21 5.60 -7.03
N ILE A 123 -15.68 4.70 -6.16
CA ILE A 123 -15.05 4.52 -4.84
C ILE A 123 -13.81 3.65 -4.91
N SER A 124 -12.78 4.04 -4.17
CA SER A 124 -11.59 3.23 -3.99
C SER A 124 -11.94 1.96 -3.22
N HIS A 125 -11.32 0.83 -3.58
CA HIS A 125 -11.50 -0.43 -2.87
C HIS A 125 -10.25 -0.73 -2.07
N MET A 126 -10.45 -1.02 -0.78
CA MET A 126 -9.37 -1.29 0.15
C MET A 126 -9.55 -2.64 0.81
N ILE A 127 -8.47 -3.42 0.89
CA ILE A 127 -8.38 -4.59 1.77
C ILE A 127 -7.43 -4.29 2.91
N ILE A 128 -7.87 -4.57 4.14
CA ILE A 128 -7.01 -4.57 5.33
C ILE A 128 -6.72 -6.03 5.68
N VAL A 129 -5.44 -6.39 5.79
CA VAL A 129 -5.02 -7.80 5.89
C VAL A 129 -3.89 -7.99 6.90
N THR A 130 -3.90 -9.13 7.58
CA THR A 130 -2.76 -9.58 8.39
C THR A 130 -1.81 -10.46 7.58
N ASP A 131 -0.54 -10.52 7.97
CA ASP A 131 0.47 -11.35 7.30
C ASP A 131 0.09 -12.84 7.18
N ALA A 132 -0.67 -13.36 8.16
CA ALA A 132 -1.13 -14.75 8.18
C ALA A 132 -2.19 -15.06 7.11
N CYS A 133 -2.87 -14.03 6.60
CA CYS A 133 -4.01 -14.17 5.69
C CYS A 133 -3.69 -13.72 4.27
N LEU A 134 -2.43 -13.39 4.00
CA LEU A 134 -1.96 -13.08 2.66
C LEU A 134 -2.10 -14.30 1.75
N PRO A 135 -2.44 -14.10 0.46
CA PRO A 135 -2.46 -15.18 -0.52
C PRO A 135 -1.17 -16.01 -0.53
N LEU A 136 -1.30 -17.32 -0.34
CA LEU A 136 -0.18 -18.25 -0.36
C LEU A 136 0.19 -18.62 -1.81
N LEU A 137 1.04 -17.81 -2.43
CA LEU A 137 1.47 -18.02 -3.82
C LEU A 137 2.14 -19.39 -4.02
N SER A 138 2.86 -19.89 -3.02
CA SER A 138 3.47 -21.23 -3.05
C SER A 138 2.45 -22.37 -3.08
N SER A 139 1.21 -22.11 -2.66
CA SER A 139 0.09 -23.05 -2.70
C SER A 139 -0.79 -22.89 -3.96
N GLY A 140 -0.39 -22.04 -4.91
CA GLY A 140 -1.13 -21.78 -6.14
C GLY A 140 -2.17 -20.67 -6.05
N GLU A 141 -2.23 -19.91 -4.95
CA GLU A 141 -3.07 -18.72 -4.90
C GLU A 141 -2.51 -17.61 -5.78
N LEU A 142 -3.39 -16.76 -6.31
CA LEU A 142 -3.00 -15.61 -7.13
C LEU A 142 -2.80 -14.35 -6.27
N PRO A 143 -1.91 -13.44 -6.67
CA PRO A 143 -1.74 -12.17 -5.98
C PRO A 143 -2.98 -11.26 -6.11
N LEU A 144 -3.04 -10.24 -5.25
CA LEU A 144 -4.08 -9.21 -5.28
C LEU A 144 -3.85 -8.18 -6.40
N ASN A 145 -2.59 -7.92 -6.75
CA ASN A 145 -2.17 -6.92 -7.76
C ASN A 145 -2.72 -5.50 -7.50
N ALA A 146 -2.75 -5.09 -6.24
CA ALA A 146 -3.09 -3.72 -5.85
C ALA A 146 -2.07 -2.72 -6.39
N HIS A 147 -2.52 -1.49 -6.63
CA HIS A 147 -1.67 -0.41 -7.13
C HIS A 147 -0.98 0.34 -5.96
N LEU A 148 -1.61 0.36 -4.80
CA LEU A 148 -1.06 0.93 -3.58
C LEU A 148 -1.04 -0.09 -2.44
N LEU A 149 0.14 -0.35 -1.88
CA LEU A 149 0.34 -1.12 -0.65
C LEU A 149 0.77 -0.19 0.48
N ILE A 150 0.02 -0.16 1.58
CA ILE A 150 0.38 0.57 2.78
C ILE A 150 0.78 -0.45 3.85
N ASN A 151 2.03 -0.42 4.26
CA ASN A 151 2.49 -1.14 5.44
C ASN A 151 2.21 -0.27 6.67
N TYR A 152 1.07 -0.53 7.34
CA TYR A 152 0.74 0.14 8.60
C TYR A 152 1.78 -0.16 9.66
N GLU A 153 2.33 -1.37 9.68
CA GLU A 153 3.50 -1.73 10.47
C GLU A 153 4.66 -2.11 9.56
N LEU A 154 5.85 -1.61 9.87
CA LEU A 154 7.06 -1.95 9.13
C LEU A 154 7.43 -3.41 9.42
N PRO A 155 7.53 -4.29 8.42
CA PRO A 155 7.86 -5.69 8.66
C PRO A 155 9.24 -5.85 9.32
N ALA A 156 9.33 -6.58 10.43
CA ALA A 156 10.59 -6.78 11.15
C ALA A 156 11.63 -7.60 10.37
N LYS A 157 11.21 -8.35 9.34
CA LYS A 157 12.05 -9.24 8.53
C LYS A 157 11.86 -8.98 7.04
N LYS A 158 12.96 -9.05 6.28
CA LYS A 158 12.95 -8.99 4.81
C LYS A 158 11.97 -9.98 4.18
N GLU A 159 11.91 -11.21 4.69
CA GLU A 159 11.04 -12.25 4.12
C GLU A 159 9.56 -11.86 4.21
N THR A 160 9.15 -11.25 5.32
CA THR A 160 7.78 -10.74 5.49
C THR A 160 7.53 -9.57 4.54
N TYR A 161 8.49 -8.66 4.40
CA TYR A 161 8.41 -7.56 3.45
C TYR A 161 8.23 -8.05 2.00
N ALA A 162 9.06 -9.01 1.57
CA ALA A 162 9.00 -9.62 0.24
C ALA A 162 7.67 -10.36 0.01
N ARG A 163 7.15 -11.06 1.03
CA ARG A 163 5.85 -11.74 0.96
C ARG A 163 4.71 -10.75 0.74
N ARG A 164 4.70 -9.62 1.46
CA ARG A 164 3.70 -8.57 1.28
C ARG A 164 3.73 -8.00 -0.14
N LEU A 165 4.90 -7.69 -0.67
CA LEU A 165 5.05 -7.20 -2.05
C LEU A 165 4.52 -8.22 -3.06
N ALA A 166 4.98 -9.48 -2.98
CA ALA A 166 4.61 -10.50 -3.94
C ALA A 166 3.11 -10.82 -3.91
N ALA A 167 2.50 -10.88 -2.72
CA ALA A 167 1.09 -11.23 -2.59
C ALA A 167 0.15 -10.05 -2.88
N CYS A 168 0.58 -8.81 -2.63
CA CYS A 168 -0.32 -7.65 -2.65
C CYS A 168 -0.13 -6.72 -3.83
N LEU A 169 1.10 -6.49 -4.30
CA LEU A 169 1.44 -5.33 -5.13
C LEU A 169 1.67 -5.73 -6.60
N THR A 170 1.19 -4.90 -7.54
CA THR A 170 1.54 -5.00 -8.96
C THR A 170 3.00 -4.58 -9.22
N ALA A 171 3.58 -4.98 -10.36
CA ALA A 171 4.98 -4.73 -10.69
C ALA A 171 5.35 -3.23 -10.77
N ASP A 172 4.41 -2.39 -11.16
CA ASP A 172 4.54 -0.93 -11.28
C ASP A 172 3.93 -0.15 -10.10
N GLY A 173 3.51 -0.87 -9.05
CA GLY A 173 2.77 -0.31 -7.93
C GLY A 173 3.64 0.54 -6.99
N ILE A 174 2.95 1.21 -6.07
CA ILE A 174 3.56 2.02 -5.01
C ILE A 174 3.41 1.31 -3.66
N VAL A 175 4.49 1.28 -2.88
CA VAL A 175 4.45 0.85 -1.48
C VAL A 175 4.84 1.99 -0.56
N ILE A 176 4.01 2.24 0.47
CA ILE A 176 4.23 3.24 1.50
C ILE A 176 4.42 2.52 2.84
N ASN A 177 5.58 2.75 3.47
CA ASN A 177 5.89 2.18 4.77
C ASN A 177 5.71 3.24 5.86
N MET A 178 4.85 3.00 6.84
CA MET A 178 4.73 3.88 7.99
C MET A 178 5.80 3.55 9.02
N VAL A 179 6.71 4.49 9.27
CA VAL A 179 7.92 4.28 10.08
C VAL A 179 7.88 5.20 11.28
N VAL A 180 7.88 4.64 12.50
CA VAL A 180 8.03 5.45 13.71
C VAL A 180 9.52 5.71 14.01
N GLY A 181 9.84 6.76 14.78
CA GLY A 181 11.23 7.17 15.01
C GLY A 181 12.20 6.08 15.52
N GLY A 182 11.70 5.04 16.20
CA GLY A 182 12.50 3.90 16.65
C GLY A 182 12.79 2.83 15.58
N GLU A 183 12.16 2.89 14.41
CA GLU A 183 12.19 1.84 13.38
C GLU A 183 13.20 2.12 12.25
N VAL A 184 13.96 3.22 12.33
CA VAL A 184 14.92 3.62 11.26
C VAL A 184 15.98 2.55 11.00
N VAL A 185 16.43 1.83 12.03
CA VAL A 185 17.39 0.72 11.88
C VAL A 185 16.76 -0.45 11.11
N THR A 186 15.50 -0.78 11.42
CA THR A 186 14.75 -1.82 10.73
C THR A 186 14.53 -1.44 9.27
N LEU A 187 14.18 -0.18 9.00
CA LEU A 187 13.99 0.34 7.63
C LEU A 187 15.26 0.14 6.79
N LYS A 188 16.40 0.60 7.29
CA LYS A 188 17.70 0.44 6.62
C LYS A 188 18.08 -1.03 6.43
N SER A 189 17.80 -1.87 7.41
CA SER A 189 18.05 -3.31 7.31
C SER A 189 17.24 -3.94 6.16
N ILE A 190 15.99 -3.53 5.94
CA ILE A 190 15.17 -4.01 4.82
C ILE A 190 15.72 -3.49 3.49
N GLU A 191 16.11 -2.21 3.41
CA GLU A 191 16.71 -1.61 2.22
C GLU A 191 17.98 -2.34 1.78
N GLU A 192 18.94 -2.50 2.69
CA GLU A 192 20.22 -3.16 2.45
C GLU A 192 20.02 -4.63 2.07
N SER A 193 19.20 -5.35 2.84
CA SER A 193 18.99 -6.78 2.60
C SER A 193 18.21 -7.04 1.33
N SER A 194 17.28 -6.16 0.93
CA SER A 194 16.45 -6.32 -0.27
C SER A 194 17.03 -5.64 -1.50
N ASN A 195 18.12 -4.89 -1.36
CA ASN A 195 18.73 -4.08 -2.42
C ASN A 195 17.71 -3.14 -3.09
N ILE A 196 16.91 -2.46 -2.25
CA ILE A 196 15.91 -1.47 -2.67
C ILE A 196 16.23 -0.12 -2.02
N VAL A 197 15.69 0.94 -2.60
CA VAL A 197 15.78 2.30 -2.06
C VAL A 197 14.39 2.79 -1.70
N MET A 198 14.17 3.12 -0.43
CA MET A 198 12.94 3.72 0.06
C MET A 198 13.10 5.23 0.15
N GLN A 199 12.31 5.96 -0.64
CA GLN A 199 12.34 7.42 -0.65
C GLN A 199 11.39 7.98 0.40
N GLU A 200 11.65 9.19 0.89
CA GLU A 200 10.65 9.88 1.71
C GLU A 200 9.40 10.16 0.85
N MET A 201 8.21 9.97 1.44
CA MET A 201 6.96 10.20 0.75
C MET A 201 6.84 11.67 0.28
N PRO A 202 6.57 11.93 -1.01
CA PRO A 202 6.42 13.29 -1.50
C PRO A 202 5.13 13.93 -0.98
N MET A 203 5.12 15.25 -0.84
CA MET A 203 3.91 15.99 -0.41
C MET A 203 2.72 15.79 -1.37
N GLN A 204 3.00 15.60 -2.66
CA GLN A 204 1.99 15.40 -3.71
C GLN A 204 1.91 13.92 -4.12
N ILE A 205 1.50 13.05 -3.19
CA ILE A 205 1.36 11.61 -3.48
C ILE A 205 0.38 11.32 -4.64
N LEU A 206 -0.63 12.18 -4.81
CA LEU A 206 -1.62 12.03 -5.87
C LEU A 206 -1.05 12.15 -7.28
N ASP A 207 0.09 12.82 -7.46
CA ASP A 207 0.71 13.01 -8.77
C ASP A 207 1.55 11.80 -9.19
N ILE A 208 1.87 10.92 -8.25
CA ILE A 208 2.64 9.71 -8.52
C ILE A 208 1.77 8.44 -8.60
N LEU A 209 0.53 8.51 -8.14
CA LEU A 209 -0.51 7.46 -8.23
C LEU A 209 -1.19 7.41 -9.61
#